data_AF-D8PXK0-F1
#
_entry.id   AF-D8PXK0-F1
#
_cell.length_a   1.000
_cell.length_b   1.000
_cell.length_c   1.000
_cell.angle_alpha   90.00
_cell.angle_beta   90.00
_cell.angle_gamma   90.00
#
_symmetry.space_group_name_H-M   'P 1'
#
loop_
_entity.id
_entity.type
_entity.pdbx_description
1 polymer ?
#
loop_
_entity_poly.entity_id
_entity_poly.type
_entity_poly.pdbx_seq_one_letter_code
_entity_poly.pdbx_strand_id
1 'polypeptide(L)'
;MTTIALDELTFKVKTTPSLSKSPGFSAILIKAEHPEHGCVGRLEGHQILRDDRQDCFVEYMYQETDELAELANGVFDPYMDVSRRIVNRGNRCWGEEMDEGAIVCVHTLEVPEEFGNQGIATRLLSELMASALVAEDTIVYAWPTAAHVQAAHQVVNLFRNNGFRRVGRTVWFGYSPDPDHPSRSLPAAEDVDI
;
A
#
# COMPACT_ATOMS: atom_id res chain seq x y z
N MET A 1 -6.60 -27.35 -3.78
CA MET A 1 -6.59 -26.25 -2.81
C MET A 1 -6.15 -26.82 -1.49
N THR A 2 -5.02 -26.35 -0.98
CA THR A 2 -4.47 -26.78 0.31
C THR A 2 -5.06 -25.85 1.37
N THR A 3 -5.73 -26.42 2.37
CA THR A 3 -6.36 -25.62 3.44
C THR A 3 -5.37 -25.48 4.58
N ILE A 4 -5.06 -24.25 4.97
CA ILE A 4 -4.17 -23.89 6.07
C ILE A 4 -4.95 -22.98 7.03
N ALA A 5 -4.80 -23.20 8.34
CA ALA A 5 -5.42 -22.34 9.32
C ALA A 5 -4.57 -21.07 9.54
N LEU A 6 -5.20 -19.89 9.61
CA LEU A 6 -4.49 -18.61 9.69
C LEU A 6 -3.67 -18.45 10.99
N ASP A 7 -4.04 -19.15 12.05
CA ASP A 7 -3.37 -19.22 13.34
C ASP A 7 -2.08 -20.05 13.32
N GLU A 8 -1.91 -20.93 12.32
CA GLU A 8 -0.69 -21.71 12.09
C GLU A 8 0.39 -20.91 11.36
N LEU A 9 0.06 -19.71 10.87
CA LEU A 9 0.96 -18.86 10.11
C LEU A 9 1.81 -17.97 11.01
N THR A 10 3.10 -17.95 10.74
CA THR A 10 4.03 -16.98 11.32
C THR A 10 4.26 -15.84 10.35
N PHE A 11 4.08 -14.61 10.81
CA PHE A 11 4.32 -13.41 10.02
C PHE A 11 5.64 -12.77 10.43
N LYS A 12 6.49 -12.48 9.45
CA LYS A 12 7.79 -11.83 9.67
C LYS A 12 7.84 -10.54 8.88
N VAL A 13 7.89 -9.42 9.60
CA VAL A 13 8.11 -8.09 9.03
C VAL A 13 9.61 -7.80 9.04
N LYS A 14 10.15 -7.45 7.88
CA LYS A 14 11.55 -7.04 7.74
C LYS A 14 11.60 -5.72 6.98
N THR A 15 12.41 -4.80 7.49
CA THR A 15 12.82 -3.60 6.76
C THR A 15 14.30 -3.67 6.43
N THR A 16 14.66 -3.21 5.25
CA THR A 16 16.05 -3.05 4.83
C THR A 16 16.24 -1.68 4.19
N PRO A 17 17.44 -1.07 4.29
CA PRO A 17 17.73 0.14 3.54
C PRO A 17 17.43 -0.04 2.06
N SER A 18 16.95 1.02 1.41
CA SER A 18 16.65 1.03 -0.01
C SER A 18 17.88 0.75 -0.89
N LEU A 19 17.65 0.39 -2.15
CA LEU A 19 18.71 0.10 -3.13
C LEU A 19 19.56 1.35 -3.39
N SER A 20 18.91 2.52 -3.49
CA SER A 20 19.58 3.83 -3.60
C SER A 20 20.38 4.21 -2.35
N LYS A 21 20.10 3.59 -1.20
CA LYS A 21 20.56 3.99 0.14
C LYS A 21 20.21 5.43 0.48
N SER A 22 19.18 5.98 -0.17
CA SER A 22 18.70 7.32 0.12
C SER A 22 18.18 7.39 1.56
N PRO A 23 18.57 8.42 2.33
CA PRO A 23 18.01 8.64 3.66
C PRO A 23 16.49 8.65 3.61
N GLY A 24 15.84 7.98 4.57
CA GLY A 24 14.38 7.93 4.67
C GLY A 24 13.71 6.88 3.79
N PHE A 25 14.41 6.20 2.86
CA PHE A 25 13.84 5.11 2.07
C PHE A 25 14.21 3.74 2.66
N SER A 26 13.21 2.87 2.80
CA SER A 26 13.41 1.49 3.24
C SER A 26 12.50 0.54 2.49
N ALA A 27 13.04 -0.58 2.03
CA ALA A 27 12.24 -1.67 1.49
C ALA A 27 11.59 -2.45 2.64
N ILE A 28 10.32 -2.81 2.46
CA ILE A 28 9.49 -3.58 3.37
C ILE A 28 9.27 -4.96 2.76
N LEU A 29 9.45 -6.00 3.57
CA LEU A 29 9.11 -7.37 3.22
C LEU A 29 8.35 -8.01 4.38
N ILE A 30 7.11 -8.41 4.14
CA ILE A 30 6.31 -9.21 5.07
C ILE A 30 6.11 -10.59 4.46
N LYS A 31 6.50 -11.64 5.17
CA LYS A 31 6.27 -13.03 4.75
C LYS A 31 5.31 -13.74 5.68
N ALA A 32 4.38 -14.49 5.11
CA ALA A 32 3.58 -15.49 5.79
C ALA A 32 4.24 -16.85 5.60
N GLU A 33 4.66 -17.48 6.70
CA GLU A 33 5.31 -18.79 6.70
C GLU A 33 4.45 -19.82 7.43
N HIS A 34 4.25 -20.98 6.80
CA HIS A 34 3.65 -22.16 7.38
C HIS A 34 4.72 -23.22 7.70
N PRO A 35 4.67 -23.92 8.84
CA PRO A 35 5.69 -24.89 9.24
C PRO A 35 5.95 -25.99 8.20
N GLU A 36 4.91 -26.46 7.50
CA GLU A 36 5.02 -27.56 6.54
C GLU A 36 5.17 -27.10 5.08
N HIS A 37 4.67 -25.90 4.76
CA HIS A 37 4.56 -25.42 3.37
C HIS A 37 5.54 -24.29 3.04
N GLY A 38 6.29 -23.81 4.04
CA GLY A 38 7.22 -22.71 3.85
C GLY A 38 6.47 -21.39 3.60
N CYS A 39 6.91 -20.60 2.62
CA CYS A 39 6.33 -19.28 2.34
C CYS A 39 5.00 -19.42 1.59
N VAL A 40 3.90 -19.08 2.25
CA VAL A 40 2.53 -19.17 1.70
C VAL A 40 1.96 -17.83 1.26
N GLY A 41 2.72 -16.75 1.44
CA GLY A 41 2.37 -15.42 0.94
C GLY A 41 3.43 -14.39 1.27
N ARG A 42 3.49 -13.33 0.48
CA ARG A 42 4.40 -12.20 0.71
C ARG A 42 3.77 -10.88 0.33
N LEU A 43 4.18 -9.84 1.04
CA LEU A 43 3.89 -8.44 0.76
C LEU A 43 5.23 -7.71 0.67
N GLU A 44 5.43 -6.97 -0.42
CA GLU A 44 6.60 -6.12 -0.63
C GLU A 44 6.15 -4.68 -0.89
N GLY A 45 6.97 -3.75 -0.39
CA GLY A 45 6.69 -2.34 -0.48
C GLY A 45 7.88 -1.48 -0.11
N HIS A 46 7.66 -0.18 -0.07
CA HIS A 46 8.66 0.81 0.35
C HIS A 46 8.06 1.75 1.39
N GLN A 47 8.84 2.06 2.42
CA GLN A 47 8.58 3.16 3.33
C GLN A 47 9.42 4.36 2.90
N ILE A 48 8.81 5.54 2.90
CA ILE A 48 9.44 6.82 2.69
C ILE A 48 9.13 7.67 3.92
N LEU A 49 10.15 7.88 4.75
CA LEU A 49 10.09 8.83 5.86
C LEU A 49 10.42 10.21 5.30
N ARG A 50 9.38 11.03 5.13
CA ARG A 50 9.54 12.42 4.71
C ARG A 50 10.24 13.19 5.84
N ASP A 51 11.31 13.90 5.50
CA ASP A 51 11.96 14.89 6.35
C ASP A 51 11.94 16.25 5.65
N ASP A 52 12.57 17.26 6.23
CA ASP A 52 12.62 18.63 5.68
C ASP A 52 13.25 18.73 4.27
N ARG A 53 13.76 17.63 3.69
CA ARG A 53 14.42 17.57 2.36
C ARG A 53 13.47 17.09 1.26
N GLN A 54 12.23 17.57 1.28
CA GLN A 54 11.16 17.22 0.31
C GLN A 54 11.60 17.33 -1.17
N ASP A 55 12.54 18.23 -1.46
CA ASP A 55 13.00 18.60 -2.81
C ASP A 55 13.74 17.50 -3.58
N CYS A 56 14.26 16.45 -2.91
CA CYS A 56 14.93 15.33 -3.59
C CYS A 56 14.14 14.01 -3.59
N PHE A 57 13.03 13.92 -2.85
CA PHE A 57 12.30 12.65 -2.71
C PHE A 57 11.71 12.16 -4.03
N VAL A 58 11.19 13.05 -4.87
CA VAL A 58 10.63 12.70 -6.18
C VAL A 58 11.71 12.06 -7.07
N GLU A 59 12.92 12.62 -7.09
CA GLU A 59 14.03 12.05 -7.85
C GLU A 59 14.43 10.66 -7.33
N TYR A 60 14.42 10.46 -6.01
CA TYR A 60 14.68 9.15 -5.42
C TYR A 60 13.59 8.13 -5.74
N MET A 61 12.32 8.54 -5.71
CA MET A 61 11.20 7.66 -6.10
C MET A 61 11.34 7.20 -7.55
N TYR A 62 11.75 8.09 -8.47
CA TYR A 62 11.99 7.73 -9.87
C TYR A 62 13.18 6.78 -10.09
N GLN A 63 14.16 6.78 -9.19
CA GLN A 63 15.35 5.94 -9.31
C GLN A 63 15.20 4.59 -8.59
N GLU A 64 14.25 4.47 -7.66
CA GLU A 64 14.11 3.29 -6.80
C GLU A 64 13.36 2.16 -7.52
N THR A 65 12.10 2.39 -7.90
CA THR A 65 11.29 1.42 -8.67
C THR A 65 10.30 2.12 -9.61
N ASP A 66 9.86 1.42 -10.65
CA ASP A 66 8.84 1.91 -11.59
C ASP A 66 7.51 2.22 -10.86
N GLU A 67 7.15 1.44 -9.83
CA GLU A 67 5.92 1.68 -9.06
C GLU A 67 5.99 2.93 -8.20
N LEU A 68 7.15 3.25 -7.62
CA LEU A 68 7.35 4.51 -6.92
C LEU A 68 7.36 5.69 -7.90
N ALA A 69 7.94 5.52 -9.08
CA ALA A 69 7.87 6.51 -10.14
C ALA A 69 6.41 6.83 -10.55
N GLU A 70 5.60 5.79 -10.74
CA GLU A 70 4.17 5.91 -11.05
C GLU A 70 3.37 6.53 -9.89
N LEU A 71 3.77 6.29 -8.64
CA LEU A 71 3.15 6.92 -7.46
C LEU A 71 3.42 8.42 -7.45
N ALA A 72 4.69 8.79 -7.59
CA ALA A 72 5.13 10.19 -7.65
C ALA A 72 4.38 10.94 -8.76
N ASN A 73 4.32 10.37 -9.97
CA ASN A 73 3.61 10.99 -11.10
C ASN A 73 2.08 11.02 -10.95
N GLY A 74 1.51 10.01 -10.33
CA GLY A 74 0.06 9.80 -10.29
C GLY A 74 -0.64 10.60 -9.19
N VAL A 75 0.02 10.78 -8.04
CA VAL A 75 -0.59 11.34 -6.83
C VAL A 75 0.01 12.69 -6.47
N PHE A 76 1.33 12.82 -6.56
CA PHE A 76 2.05 13.97 -6.03
C PHE A 76 2.40 14.98 -7.11
N ASP A 77 2.79 16.18 -6.68
CA ASP A 77 3.48 17.16 -7.50
C ASP A 77 5.01 17.09 -7.27
N PRO A 78 5.82 17.90 -7.98
CA PRO A 78 7.27 17.84 -7.84
C PRO A 78 7.83 18.14 -6.44
N TYR A 79 7.02 18.66 -5.51
CA TYR A 79 7.41 18.99 -4.14
C TYR A 79 6.97 17.93 -3.13
N MET A 80 6.46 16.78 -3.57
CA MET A 80 5.85 15.73 -2.71
C MET A 80 4.55 16.13 -2.02
N ASP A 81 3.93 17.23 -2.46
CA ASP A 81 2.57 17.59 -2.06
C ASP A 81 1.56 16.86 -2.96
N VAL A 82 0.40 16.54 -2.43
CA VAL A 82 -0.69 15.95 -3.19
C VAL A 82 -1.09 16.89 -4.31
N SER A 83 -1.17 16.36 -5.52
CA SER A 83 -1.53 17.18 -6.66
C SER A 83 -2.94 17.73 -6.47
N ARG A 84 -3.13 19.03 -6.71
CA ARG A 84 -4.47 19.68 -6.72
C ARG A 84 -5.48 18.99 -7.64
N ARG A 85 -4.99 18.18 -8.60
CA ARG A 85 -5.81 17.34 -9.49
C ARG A 85 -6.52 16.21 -8.74
N ILE A 86 -6.01 15.80 -7.59
CA ILE A 86 -6.51 14.72 -6.73
C ILE A 86 -7.49 15.25 -5.68
N VAL A 87 -7.10 16.27 -4.91
CA VAL A 87 -7.83 16.82 -3.74
C VAL A 87 -9.32 17.12 -4.00
N ASN A 88 -9.69 17.46 -5.23
CA ASN A 88 -11.06 17.80 -5.60
C ASN A 88 -11.77 16.77 -6.51
N ARG A 89 -11.19 15.59 -6.70
CA ARG A 89 -11.70 14.54 -7.59
C ARG A 89 -12.01 13.24 -6.84
N GLY A 90 -12.81 12.38 -7.48
CA GLY A 90 -13.22 11.11 -6.90
C GLY A 90 -14.21 11.31 -5.74
N ASN A 91 -14.00 10.56 -4.67
CA ASN A 91 -14.81 10.58 -3.45
C ASN A 91 -14.54 11.80 -2.53
N ARG A 92 -13.51 12.62 -2.83
CA ARG A 92 -13.10 13.78 -2.02
C ARG A 92 -12.80 13.46 -0.55
N CYS A 93 -12.46 12.22 -0.26
CA CYS A 93 -12.06 11.80 1.08
C CYS A 93 -10.57 11.97 1.33
N TRP A 94 -9.84 12.48 0.33
CA TRP A 94 -8.39 12.68 0.32
C TRP A 94 -8.06 14.13 0.03
N GLY A 95 -7.11 14.70 0.76
CA GLY A 95 -6.71 16.09 0.72
C GLY A 95 -5.27 16.32 1.21
N GLU A 96 -5.04 17.51 1.75
CA GLU A 96 -3.71 18.01 2.19
C GLU A 96 -3.10 17.17 3.32
N GLU A 97 -3.87 16.30 4.00
CA GLU A 97 -3.31 15.35 4.95
C GLU A 97 -2.29 14.38 4.32
N MET A 98 -2.32 14.24 2.99
CA MET A 98 -1.37 13.43 2.23
C MET A 98 -0.01 14.11 2.03
N ASP A 99 0.13 15.38 2.38
CA ASP A 99 1.38 16.16 2.23
C ASP A 99 2.35 15.86 3.37
N GLU A 100 1.80 15.40 4.50
CA GLU A 100 2.50 15.18 5.75
C GLU A 100 2.76 13.68 6.01
N GLY A 101 3.58 13.42 7.01
CA GLY A 101 3.82 12.08 7.54
C GLY A 101 4.57 11.14 6.59
N ALA A 102 4.72 9.89 7.01
CA ALA A 102 5.38 8.87 6.21
C ALA A 102 4.48 8.36 5.07
N ILE A 103 5.12 7.86 4.01
CA ILE A 103 4.45 7.16 2.91
C ILE A 103 4.86 5.69 3.00
N VAL A 104 3.88 4.79 2.90
CA VAL A 104 4.13 3.37 2.65
C VAL A 104 3.52 3.01 1.32
N CYS A 105 4.31 2.53 0.36
CA CYS A 105 3.82 2.07 -0.94
C CYS A 105 3.91 0.54 -1.03
N VAL A 106 2.77 -0.13 -1.12
CA VAL A 106 2.67 -1.57 -1.39
C VAL A 106 2.60 -1.78 -2.90
N HIS A 107 3.60 -2.45 -3.45
CA HIS A 107 3.67 -2.76 -4.88
C HIS A 107 3.55 -4.26 -5.18
N THR A 108 3.72 -5.14 -4.20
CA THR A 108 3.55 -6.58 -4.41
C THR A 108 2.77 -7.18 -3.26
N LEU A 109 1.70 -7.91 -3.59
CA LEU A 109 0.95 -8.73 -2.66
C LEU A 109 0.60 -10.03 -3.36
N GLU A 110 1.31 -11.09 -3.00
CA GLU A 110 1.22 -12.39 -3.66
C GLU A 110 0.88 -13.47 -2.66
N VAL A 111 -0.15 -14.25 -2.99
CA VAL A 111 -0.49 -15.50 -2.33
C VAL A 111 -0.56 -16.55 -3.43
N PRO A 112 0.25 -17.63 -3.36
CA PRO A 112 0.16 -18.72 -4.32
C PRO A 112 -1.28 -19.23 -4.44
N GLU A 113 -1.71 -19.53 -5.67
CA GLU A 113 -3.11 -19.91 -5.96
C GLU A 113 -3.57 -21.11 -5.12
N GLU A 114 -2.65 -22.02 -4.80
CA GLU A 114 -2.87 -23.18 -3.91
C GLU A 114 -3.34 -22.82 -2.49
N PHE A 115 -2.98 -21.63 -2.00
CA PHE A 115 -3.35 -21.05 -0.71
C PHE A 115 -4.32 -19.86 -0.84
N GLY A 116 -4.86 -19.62 -2.04
CA GLY A 116 -5.79 -18.54 -2.30
C GLY A 116 -7.11 -18.68 -1.52
N ASN A 117 -7.86 -17.58 -1.43
CA ASN A 117 -9.20 -17.49 -0.82
C ASN A 117 -9.29 -17.90 0.68
N GLN A 118 -8.17 -17.88 1.40
CA GLN A 118 -8.11 -18.25 2.82
C GLN A 118 -7.84 -17.06 3.76
N GLY A 119 -7.88 -15.83 3.23
CA GLY A 119 -7.66 -14.62 4.02
C GLY A 119 -6.19 -14.27 4.29
N ILE A 120 -5.23 -15.02 3.73
CA ILE A 120 -3.78 -14.76 3.90
C ILE A 120 -3.40 -13.34 3.45
N ALA A 121 -3.94 -12.88 2.31
CA ALA A 121 -3.67 -11.53 1.80
C ALA A 121 -4.20 -10.44 2.74
N THR A 122 -5.43 -10.61 3.26
CA THR A 122 -6.02 -9.74 4.29
C THR A 122 -5.17 -9.73 5.56
N ARG A 123 -4.65 -10.90 5.96
CA ARG A 123 -3.81 -11.00 7.16
C ARG A 123 -2.46 -10.30 6.96
N LEU A 124 -1.83 -10.44 5.79
CA LEU A 124 -0.61 -9.71 5.42
C LEU A 124 -0.81 -8.18 5.49
N LEU A 125 -1.91 -7.67 4.92
CA LEU A 125 -2.25 -6.25 5.01
C LEU A 125 -2.48 -5.83 6.47
N SER A 126 -3.17 -6.65 7.26
CA SER A 126 -3.41 -6.38 8.68
C SER A 126 -2.12 -6.35 9.49
N GLU A 127 -1.15 -7.21 9.18
CA GLU A 127 0.19 -7.17 9.78
C GLU A 127 0.97 -5.90 9.39
N LEU A 128 0.86 -5.44 8.14
CA LEU A 128 1.44 -4.17 7.72
C LEU A 128 0.84 -3.00 8.53
N MET A 129 -0.50 -2.93 8.58
CA MET A 129 -1.24 -1.87 9.28
C MET A 129 -0.98 -1.87 10.79
N ALA A 130 -0.72 -3.03 11.40
CA ALA A 130 -0.39 -3.14 12.82
C ALA A 130 1.10 -2.92 13.14
N SER A 131 1.96 -2.84 12.12
CA SER A 131 3.40 -2.67 12.30
C SER A 131 3.74 -1.22 12.67
N ALA A 132 4.90 -1.01 13.30
CA ALA A 132 5.42 0.33 13.60
C ALA A 132 5.74 1.18 12.34
N LEU A 133 5.58 0.62 11.14
CA LEU A 133 5.77 1.32 9.87
C LEU A 133 4.60 2.24 9.52
N VAL A 134 3.42 1.99 10.11
CA VAL A 134 2.18 2.72 9.87
C VAL A 134 1.80 3.46 11.16
N ALA A 135 2.30 4.69 11.28
CA ALA A 135 1.89 5.63 12.32
C ALA A 135 0.58 6.34 11.93
N GLU A 136 -0.02 7.09 12.85
CA GLU A 136 -1.33 7.74 12.66
C GLU A 136 -1.39 8.72 11.47
N ASP A 137 -0.26 9.38 11.18
CA ASP A 137 -0.07 10.31 10.06
C ASP A 137 0.44 9.62 8.77
N THR A 138 0.60 8.29 8.79
CA THR A 138 1.17 7.55 7.66
C THR A 138 0.09 7.20 6.65
N ILE A 139 0.28 7.57 5.38
CA ILE A 139 -0.60 7.13 4.31
C ILE A 139 -0.02 5.89 3.61
N VAL A 140 -0.82 4.82 3.59
CA VAL A 140 -0.46 3.59 2.88
C VAL A 140 -1.09 3.61 1.50
N TYR A 141 -0.25 3.65 0.47
CA TYR A 141 -0.62 3.54 -0.93
C TYR A 141 -0.50 2.10 -1.39
N ALA A 142 -1.44 1.67 -2.21
CA ALA A 142 -1.36 0.39 -2.88
C ALA A 142 -1.69 0.57 -4.36
N TRP A 143 -0.85 -0.02 -5.19
CA TRP A 143 -1.18 -0.23 -6.59
C TRP A 143 -1.88 -1.57 -6.75
N PRO A 144 -2.96 -1.68 -7.53
CA PRO A 144 -3.45 -2.97 -7.95
C PRO A 144 -2.44 -3.57 -8.94
N THR A 145 -1.41 -4.26 -8.45
CA THR A 145 -0.44 -4.94 -9.32
C THR A 145 -1.14 -6.09 -10.00
N ALA A 146 -1.62 -5.81 -11.21
CA ALA A 146 -2.07 -6.82 -12.13
C ALA A 146 -0.88 -7.22 -13.00
N ALA A 147 -0.12 -8.22 -12.59
CA ALA A 147 0.58 -9.06 -13.57
C ALA A 147 -0.47 -9.85 -14.38
N HIS A 148 -1.31 -9.15 -15.15
CA HIS A 148 -2.42 -9.57 -16.03
C HIS A 148 -3.82 -9.19 -15.52
N VAL A 149 -4.33 -8.14 -16.17
CA VAL A 149 -5.65 -7.49 -16.27
C VAL A 149 -6.91 -8.35 -16.04
N GLN A 150 -6.83 -9.68 -15.88
CA GLN A 150 -7.97 -10.57 -15.59
C GLN A 150 -8.28 -10.75 -14.09
N ALA A 151 -7.35 -10.44 -13.17
CA ALA A 151 -7.59 -10.51 -11.71
C ALA A 151 -7.97 -9.17 -11.06
N ALA A 152 -8.13 -8.10 -11.85
CA ALA A 152 -8.28 -6.72 -11.37
C ALA A 152 -9.40 -6.56 -10.33
N HIS A 153 -10.56 -7.19 -10.53
CA HIS A 153 -11.70 -7.07 -9.60
C HIS A 153 -11.43 -7.70 -8.24
N GLN A 154 -10.73 -8.84 -8.19
CA GLN A 154 -10.44 -9.51 -6.91
C GLN A 154 -9.44 -8.70 -6.08
N VAL A 155 -8.41 -8.16 -6.73
CA VAL A 155 -7.42 -7.29 -6.09
C VAL A 155 -8.05 -5.97 -5.63
N VAL A 156 -8.90 -5.36 -6.46
CA VAL A 156 -9.68 -4.16 -6.08
C VAL A 156 -10.56 -4.44 -4.87
N ASN A 157 -11.32 -5.55 -4.89
CA ASN A 157 -12.18 -5.91 -3.77
C ASN A 157 -11.38 -6.22 -2.50
N LEU A 158 -10.21 -6.86 -2.65
CA LEU A 158 -9.30 -7.10 -1.52
C LEU A 158 -8.92 -5.79 -0.85
N PHE A 159 -8.41 -4.80 -1.60
CA PHE A 159 -8.03 -3.51 -1.02
C PHE A 159 -9.23 -2.77 -0.40
N ARG A 160 -10.35 -2.70 -1.12
CA ARG A 160 -11.57 -2.05 -0.61
C ARG A 160 -12.10 -2.68 0.68
N ASN A 161 -12.14 -4.01 0.73
CA ASN A 161 -12.58 -4.75 1.93
C ASN A 161 -11.59 -4.61 3.10
N ASN A 162 -10.33 -4.26 2.82
CA ASN A 162 -9.32 -3.94 3.83
C ASN A 162 -9.24 -2.44 4.15
N GLY A 163 -10.25 -1.66 3.78
CA GLY A 163 -10.38 -0.25 4.17
C GLY A 163 -9.62 0.74 3.30
N PHE A 164 -9.01 0.28 2.21
CA PHE A 164 -8.41 1.18 1.22
C PHE A 164 -9.50 1.83 0.35
N ARG A 165 -9.31 3.09 -0.04
CA ARG A 165 -10.20 3.80 -0.96
C ARG A 165 -9.41 4.42 -2.11
N ARG A 166 -10.09 4.61 -3.24
CA ARG A 166 -9.51 5.22 -4.43
C ARG A 166 -8.95 6.60 -4.11
N VAL A 167 -7.72 6.89 -4.54
CA VAL A 167 -7.10 8.23 -4.43
C VAL A 167 -7.51 9.06 -5.65
N GLY A 168 -8.43 9.99 -5.45
CA GLY A 168 -8.97 10.82 -6.52
C GLY A 168 -9.60 9.99 -7.65
N ARG A 169 -9.10 10.16 -8.88
CA ARG A 169 -9.46 9.34 -10.05
C ARG A 169 -8.23 8.65 -10.65
N THR A 170 -7.32 8.22 -9.79
CA THR A 170 -6.09 7.52 -10.18
C THR A 170 -6.28 6.01 -10.08
N VAL A 171 -5.31 5.23 -10.56
CA VAL A 171 -5.28 3.78 -10.33
C VAL A 171 -4.90 3.41 -8.88
N TRP A 172 -4.42 4.38 -8.09
CA TRP A 172 -3.95 4.18 -6.73
C TRP A 172 -5.09 4.05 -5.71
N PHE A 173 -4.84 3.22 -4.72
CA PHE A 173 -5.62 3.15 -3.50
C PHE A 173 -4.81 3.73 -2.35
N GLY A 174 -5.49 4.39 -1.41
CA GLY A 174 -4.92 4.93 -0.19
C GLY A 174 -5.63 4.31 1.02
N TYR A 175 -4.89 4.21 2.12
CA TYR A 175 -5.40 3.85 3.43
C TYR A 175 -4.84 4.85 4.44
N SER A 176 -5.72 5.37 5.28
CA SER A 176 -5.38 6.16 6.46
C SER A 176 -5.66 5.31 7.71
N PRO A 177 -4.72 5.23 8.67
CA PRO A 177 -4.91 4.56 9.95
C PRO A 177 -5.78 5.38 10.90
N ASP A 178 -5.95 6.68 10.66
CA ASP A 178 -6.88 7.52 11.41
C ASP A 178 -8.32 6.98 11.27
N PRO A 179 -8.95 6.54 12.39
CA PRO A 179 -10.30 5.98 12.35
C PRO A 179 -11.38 7.00 11.98
N ASP A 180 -11.13 8.29 12.20
CA ASP A 180 -12.05 9.39 11.91
C ASP A 180 -11.86 9.95 10.49
N HIS A 181 -10.85 9.47 9.76
CA HIS A 181 -10.57 9.90 8.40
C HIS A 181 -11.78 9.65 7.47
N PRO A 182 -12.16 10.59 6.58
CA PRO A 182 -13.37 10.47 5.76
C PRO A 182 -13.43 9.19 4.91
N SER A 183 -12.28 8.67 4.49
CA SER A 183 -12.18 7.41 3.73
C SER A 183 -12.70 6.18 4.50
N ARG A 184 -12.67 6.22 5.84
CA ARG A 184 -13.16 5.15 6.73
C ARG A 184 -14.67 5.06 6.76
N SER A 185 -15.35 6.19 6.56
CA SER A 185 -16.81 6.27 6.53
C SER A 185 -17.41 5.88 5.18
N LEU A 186 -16.60 5.84 4.11
CA LEU A 186 -17.07 5.48 2.78
C LEU A 186 -17.19 3.95 2.65
N PRO A 187 -18.36 3.37 2.34
CA PRO A 187 -18.50 1.94 2.12
C PRO A 187 -17.69 1.46 0.90
N ALA A 188 -17.16 0.24 0.95
CA ALA A 188 -16.39 -0.35 -0.15
C ALA A 188 -17.15 -0.36 -1.50
N ALA A 189 -18.47 -0.57 -1.45
CA ALA A 189 -19.34 -0.59 -2.63
C ALA A 189 -19.63 0.80 -3.22
N GLU A 190 -19.37 1.87 -2.47
CA GLU A 190 -19.57 3.25 -2.90
C GLU A 190 -18.25 3.92 -3.35
N ASP A 191 -17.14 3.19 -3.26
CA ASP A 191 -15.84 3.67 -3.72
C ASP A 191 -15.79 3.77 -5.25
N VAL A 192 -15.11 4.80 -5.75
CA VAL A 192 -15.14 5.15 -7.18
C VAL A 192 -14.32 4.16 -8.01
N ASP A 193 -14.92 3.68 -9.10
CA ASP A 193 -14.23 2.98 -10.19
C ASP A 193 -13.74 3.98 -11.26
N ILE A 194 -12.68 3.60 -11.99
CA ILE A 194 -12.05 4.40 -13.05
C ILE A 194 -12.32 3.82 -14.43
#